data_AF-A0A7V4IH33-F1
#
_entry.id   AF-A0A7V4IH33-F1
#
_cell.length_a   1.000
_cell.length_b   1.000
_cell.length_c   1.000
_cell.angle_alpha   90.00
_cell.angle_beta   90.00
_cell.angle_gamma   90.00
#
_symmetry.space_group_name_H-M   'P 1'
#
loop_
_entity.id
_entity.type
_entity.pdbx_description
1 polymer ?
#
loop_
_entity_poly.entity_id
_entity_poly.type
_entity_poly.pdbx_seq_one_letter_code
_entity_poly.pdbx_strand_id
1 'polypeptide(L)'
;MTAKQNLADLHLAFDVGHSSIGWAVLRHTPPPALPEILGTGVVIFGADDCLASKRRQYRQQRRHARATRKRIELLARFLFHRLQGETDPATTQFREHLKPYLEQTAATRQLQGDGDSFAWQRAAEILTAARENKPLPDLGWSELWDILRWYAHNRGYFAPPWANRGDESAAPDTDDEVSDTEKVEHANDLMRELGTRTMAETVAAYTARYEREAAEWQQGRRKEKPKHFKGLNAAFLREKIVWPEVCALLTALKGRLPGLDDALIRTLLGNDVDPRRDRDAWRTIPCPDIQLPKRYHGGLLFGQVIPRFENRIIGVCPIHYAKRRAELLAAGFSADDAKDQAAKESKLPSKATPEFLRFRWAMQLANVFGARAGERETRPLTADERKQLTALAEKQGAFTKGEFKQAVREIAGWLEKASRDNLDALLLHPDAEKALVLDPAQREIHNSKLAVALAALPDRFRKRLLGKLRRGQTVSLKQVRDWLTGADADAFDAEVQRLIEAANTKRSKKQAPPTRDELLAETLSAEYPKGRAPYARPVLRQAYEEVMQGWDPRAEKRADQPRGCLCQTDELKEAQL
;
A
#
# COMPACT_ATOMS: atom_id res chain seq x y z
N MET A 1 11.36 57.03 38.45
CA MET A 1 12.34 55.92 38.52
C MET A 1 11.60 54.64 38.17
N THR A 2 11.75 54.16 36.94
CA THR A 2 11.09 52.96 36.41
C THR A 2 11.86 51.72 36.85
N ALA A 3 11.32 50.99 37.82
CA ALA A 3 11.87 49.69 38.21
C ALA A 3 11.79 48.75 36.99
N LYS A 4 12.95 48.34 36.47
CA LYS A 4 13.06 47.17 35.59
C LYS A 4 12.55 45.97 36.39
N GLN A 5 11.30 45.55 36.16
CA GLN A 5 10.78 44.31 36.72
C GLN A 5 11.61 43.15 36.17
N ASN A 6 12.18 42.34 37.06
CA ASN A 6 12.92 41.14 36.68
C ASN A 6 11.95 40.15 36.02
N LEU A 7 12.10 39.94 34.71
CA LEU A 7 11.37 38.94 33.93
C LEU A 7 11.59 37.50 34.43
N ALA A 8 12.62 37.28 35.25
CA ALA A 8 13.03 35.96 35.74
C ALA A 8 12.02 35.31 36.71
N ASP A 9 11.10 36.08 37.31
CA ASP A 9 10.15 35.59 38.31
C ASP A 9 8.75 35.31 37.72
N LEU A 10 8.60 35.27 36.39
CA LEU A 10 7.32 35.06 35.72
C LEU A 10 7.15 33.62 35.22
N HIS A 11 6.04 32.99 35.59
CA HIS A 11 5.60 31.71 35.06
C HIS A 11 4.38 31.89 34.15
N LEU A 12 4.47 31.33 32.95
CA LEU A 12 3.37 31.25 32.00
C LEU A 12 2.79 29.83 32.04
N ALA A 13 1.51 29.71 32.38
CA ALA A 13 0.79 28.44 32.33
C ALA A 13 -0.19 28.47 31.15
N PHE A 14 -0.24 27.38 30.38
CA PHE A 14 -1.15 27.22 29.25
C PHE A 14 -1.94 25.91 29.39
N ASP A 15 -3.26 26.00 29.31
CA ASP A 15 -4.16 24.86 29.15
C ASP A 15 -4.63 24.84 27.69
N VAL A 16 -4.00 24.00 26.88
CA VAL A 16 -4.19 23.95 25.43
C VAL A 16 -5.25 22.90 25.10
N GLY A 17 -6.47 23.37 24.85
CA GLY A 17 -7.61 22.56 24.42
C GLY A 17 -7.85 22.59 22.90
N HIS A 18 -8.81 21.79 22.45
CA HIS A 18 -9.18 21.68 21.02
C HIS A 18 -9.81 22.96 20.45
N SER A 19 -10.46 23.78 21.28
CA SER A 19 -11.17 25.01 20.88
C SER A 19 -10.87 26.21 21.78
N SER A 20 -9.90 26.08 22.67
CA SER A 20 -9.50 27.13 23.58
C SER A 20 -8.06 26.97 24.04
N ILE A 21 -7.43 28.09 24.39
CA ILE A 21 -6.18 28.12 25.14
C ILE A 21 -6.44 28.96 26.39
N GLY A 22 -6.53 28.31 27.54
CA GLY A 22 -6.46 28.99 28.83
C GLY A 22 -5.02 29.43 29.08
N TRP A 23 -4.81 30.65 29.54
CA TRP A 23 -3.48 31.14 29.91
C TRP A 23 -3.50 31.87 31.24
N ALA A 24 -2.40 31.77 31.98
CA ALA A 24 -2.16 32.52 33.20
C ALA A 24 -0.70 32.98 33.28
N VAL A 25 -0.51 34.20 33.79
CA VAL A 25 0.80 34.78 34.14
C VAL A 25 0.87 34.86 35.65
N LEU A 26 1.81 34.13 36.24
CA LEU A 26 2.03 34.06 37.68
C LEU A 26 3.39 34.65 38.00
N ARG A 27 3.49 35.44 39.07
CA ARG A 27 4.77 35.84 39.65
C ARG A 27 5.13 34.89 40.78
N HIS A 28 6.35 34.36 40.75
CA HIS A 28 6.87 33.52 41.81
C HIS A 28 6.96 34.31 43.13
N THR A 29 6.39 33.76 44.20
CA THR A 29 6.54 34.28 45.57
C THR A 29 7.11 33.17 46.46
N PRO A 30 8.08 33.46 47.33
CA PRO A 30 8.63 32.44 48.22
C PRO A 30 7.57 31.88 49.18
N PRO A 31 7.60 30.58 49.50
CA PRO A 31 6.71 29.99 50.51
C PRO A 31 6.83 30.70 51.86
N PRO A 32 5.74 30.86 52.64
CA PRO A 32 4.43 30.22 52.48
C PRO A 32 3.42 31.01 51.60
N ALA A 33 3.84 32.07 50.92
CA ALA A 33 2.94 32.90 50.11
C ALA A 33 2.53 32.21 48.81
N LEU A 34 1.24 32.33 48.46
CA LEU A 34 0.71 31.86 47.17
C LEU A 34 1.21 32.78 46.03
N PRO A 35 1.51 32.22 44.83
CA PRO A 35 1.94 33.00 43.68
C PRO A 35 0.99 34.15 43.36
N GLU A 36 1.52 35.32 43.03
CA GLU A 36 0.72 36.48 42.62
C GLU A 36 0.25 36.27 41.18
N ILE A 37 -1.06 36.34 40.95
CA ILE A 37 -1.64 36.23 39.61
C ILE A 37 -1.59 37.60 38.93
N LEU A 38 -0.77 37.73 37.89
CA LEU A 38 -0.63 38.99 37.14
C LEU A 38 -1.63 39.12 36.00
N GLY A 39 -2.13 38.00 35.49
CA GLY A 39 -3.14 37.99 34.44
C GLY A 39 -3.61 36.58 34.13
N THR A 40 -4.88 36.46 33.74
CA THR A 40 -5.45 35.22 33.25
C THR A 40 -6.35 35.54 32.06
N GLY A 41 -6.56 34.56 31.21
CA GLY A 41 -7.49 34.71 30.11
C GLY A 41 -7.72 33.39 29.39
N VAL A 42 -8.66 33.45 28.45
CA VAL A 42 -8.95 32.33 27.56
C VAL A 42 -9.02 32.89 26.14
N VAL A 43 -8.27 32.27 25.23
CA VAL A 43 -8.44 32.46 23.80
C VAL A 43 -9.37 31.36 23.32
N ILE A 44 -10.48 31.72 22.66
CA ILE A 44 -11.46 30.75 22.12
C ILE A 44 -11.38 30.81 20.59
N PHE A 45 -11.39 29.65 19.94
CA PHE A 45 -11.44 29.51 18.48
C PHE A 45 -12.38 28.36 18.08
N GLY A 46 -13.03 28.47 16.94
CA GLY A 46 -13.99 27.47 16.46
C GLY A 46 -13.30 26.14 16.15
N ALA A 47 -13.79 25.05 16.73
CA ALA A 47 -13.34 23.69 16.43
C ALA A 47 -13.52 23.33 14.93
N ASP A 48 -14.59 23.86 14.31
CA ASP A 48 -15.06 23.49 12.97
C ASP A 48 -14.50 24.34 11.82
N ASP A 49 -13.58 25.26 12.07
CA ASP A 49 -12.96 26.08 11.02
C ASP A 49 -12.01 25.25 10.12
N CYS A 50 -11.70 24.01 10.52
CA CYS A 50 -10.89 23.08 9.73
C CYS A 50 -11.71 22.36 8.65
N LEU A 51 -12.24 23.12 7.67
CA LEU A 51 -12.93 22.61 6.46
C LEU A 51 -12.01 21.85 5.48
N ALA A 52 -10.83 21.38 5.95
CA ALA A 52 -9.82 20.74 5.13
C ALA A 52 -10.33 19.45 4.46
N SER A 53 -11.17 18.67 5.15
CA SER A 53 -11.77 17.45 4.61
C SER A 53 -12.74 17.74 3.46
N LYS A 54 -13.74 18.62 3.68
CA LYS A 54 -14.67 19.07 2.62
C LYS A 54 -13.93 19.70 1.43
N ARG A 55 -12.91 20.53 1.70
CA ARG A 55 -12.05 21.11 0.65
C ARG A 55 -11.29 20.03 -0.14
N ARG A 56 -10.81 18.98 0.52
CA ARG A 56 -10.16 17.82 -0.12
C ARG A 56 -11.15 17.08 -1.02
N GLN A 57 -12.36 16.79 -0.53
CA GLN A 57 -13.42 16.11 -1.30
C GLN A 57 -13.77 16.89 -2.57
N TYR A 58 -14.10 18.18 -2.47
CA TYR A 58 -14.43 18.99 -3.65
C TYR A 58 -13.27 19.08 -4.65
N ARG A 59 -12.02 19.15 -4.16
CA ARG A 59 -10.83 19.14 -5.03
C ARG A 59 -10.68 17.80 -5.74
N GLN A 60 -10.95 16.68 -5.07
CA GLN A 60 -10.91 15.34 -5.66
C GLN A 60 -11.98 15.19 -6.75
N GLN A 61 -13.22 15.62 -6.49
CA GLN A 61 -14.31 15.62 -7.47
C GLN A 61 -13.94 16.44 -8.72
N ARG A 62 -13.42 17.67 -8.56
CA ARG A 62 -12.98 18.50 -9.69
C ARG A 62 -11.86 17.84 -10.49
N ARG A 63 -10.90 17.20 -9.83
CA ARG A 63 -9.81 16.47 -10.50
C ARG A 63 -10.32 15.25 -11.24
N HIS A 64 -11.27 14.51 -10.67
CA HIS A 64 -11.90 13.36 -11.31
C HIS A 64 -12.64 13.80 -12.58
N ALA A 65 -13.50 14.82 -12.49
CA ALA A 65 -14.22 15.38 -13.64
C ALA A 65 -13.26 15.87 -14.74
N ARG A 66 -12.20 16.60 -14.36
CA ARG A 66 -11.17 17.05 -15.30
C ARG A 66 -10.45 15.87 -15.96
N ALA A 67 -10.09 14.84 -15.21
CA ALA A 67 -9.40 13.67 -15.74
C ALA A 67 -10.26 12.87 -16.72
N THR A 68 -11.57 12.76 -16.45
CA THR A 68 -12.52 12.12 -17.38
C THR A 68 -12.64 12.92 -18.68
N ARG A 69 -12.81 14.24 -18.61
CA ARG A 69 -12.86 15.10 -19.81
C ARG A 69 -11.57 15.02 -20.63
N LYS A 70 -10.41 15.13 -19.97
CA LYS A 70 -9.10 15.05 -20.63
C LYS A 70 -8.88 13.70 -21.29
N ARG A 71 -9.42 12.61 -20.72
CA ARG A 71 -9.34 11.29 -21.32
C ARG A 71 -10.11 11.20 -22.63
N ILE A 72 -11.36 11.65 -22.65
CA ILE A 72 -12.19 11.68 -23.85
C ILE A 72 -11.52 12.54 -24.93
N GLU A 73 -10.98 13.69 -24.54
CA GLU A 73 -10.21 14.56 -25.44
C GLU A 73 -8.99 13.84 -26.04
N LEU A 74 -8.21 13.12 -25.22
CA LEU A 74 -7.05 12.35 -25.69
C LEU A 74 -7.46 11.23 -26.64
N LEU A 75 -8.56 10.53 -26.35
CA LEU A 75 -9.10 9.50 -27.23
C LEU A 75 -9.54 10.09 -28.57
N ALA A 76 -10.25 11.23 -28.57
CA ALA A 76 -10.66 11.91 -29.79
C ALA A 76 -9.47 12.35 -30.65
N ARG A 77 -8.48 13.00 -30.04
CA ARG A 77 -7.22 13.41 -30.71
C ARG A 77 -6.52 12.23 -31.35
N PHE A 78 -6.40 11.15 -30.59
CA PHE A 78 -5.73 9.95 -31.05
C PHE A 78 -6.46 9.27 -32.20
N LEU A 79 -7.78 9.08 -32.10
CA LEU A 79 -8.58 8.47 -33.18
C LEU A 79 -8.61 9.35 -34.43
N PHE A 80 -8.71 10.67 -34.27
CA PHE A 80 -8.64 11.62 -35.38
C PHE A 80 -7.33 11.48 -36.18
N HIS A 81 -6.21 11.33 -35.46
CA HIS A 81 -4.88 11.09 -36.04
C HIS A 81 -4.76 9.69 -36.64
N ARG A 82 -5.19 8.64 -35.93
CA ARG A 82 -5.07 7.24 -36.36
C ARG A 82 -5.80 6.94 -37.66
N LEU A 83 -6.95 7.58 -37.84
CA LEU A 83 -7.81 7.42 -39.01
C LEU A 83 -7.45 8.40 -40.15
N GLN A 84 -6.34 9.13 -40.02
CA GLN A 84 -5.85 10.00 -41.08
C GLN A 84 -5.44 9.18 -42.31
N GLY A 85 -6.05 9.51 -43.45
CA GLY A 85 -5.80 8.83 -44.73
C GLY A 85 -6.83 7.76 -45.09
N GLU A 86 -7.72 7.38 -44.15
CA GLU A 86 -8.85 6.51 -44.47
C GLU A 86 -9.86 7.25 -45.36
N THR A 87 -10.25 6.63 -46.48
CA THR A 87 -11.12 7.24 -47.51
C THR A 87 -12.57 6.74 -47.44
N ASP A 88 -12.86 5.79 -46.56
CA ASP A 88 -14.22 5.33 -46.33
C ASP A 88 -15.13 6.52 -45.92
N PRO A 89 -16.28 6.75 -46.60
CA PRO A 89 -17.14 7.90 -46.32
C PRO A 89 -17.61 8.00 -44.87
N ALA A 90 -17.98 6.86 -44.25
CA ALA A 90 -18.44 6.82 -42.87
C ALA A 90 -17.30 7.17 -41.89
N THR A 91 -16.09 6.67 -42.14
CA THR A 91 -14.89 6.98 -41.37
C THR A 91 -14.50 8.46 -41.52
N THR A 92 -14.63 9.03 -42.73
CA THR A 92 -14.37 10.45 -42.98
C THR A 92 -15.35 11.33 -42.22
N GLN A 93 -16.65 11.02 -42.28
CA GLN A 93 -17.70 11.72 -41.53
C GLN A 93 -17.46 11.63 -40.02
N PHE A 94 -17.06 10.47 -39.51
CA PHE A 94 -16.72 10.30 -38.10
C PHE A 94 -15.53 11.17 -37.68
N ARG A 95 -14.47 11.26 -38.50
CA ARG A 95 -13.33 12.14 -38.19
C ARG A 95 -13.75 13.61 -38.11
N GLU A 96 -14.65 14.06 -38.98
CA GLU A 96 -15.23 15.40 -38.89
C GLU A 96 -16.01 15.58 -37.58
N HIS A 97 -16.77 14.58 -37.15
CA HIS A 97 -17.45 14.58 -35.84
C HIS A 97 -16.48 14.69 -34.64
N LEU A 98 -15.21 14.31 -34.78
CA LEU A 98 -14.21 14.45 -33.71
C LEU A 98 -13.62 15.87 -33.60
N LYS A 99 -13.68 16.70 -34.65
CA LYS A 99 -13.07 18.05 -34.66
C LYS A 99 -13.49 18.95 -33.49
N PRO A 100 -14.76 18.99 -33.05
CA PRO A 100 -15.17 19.80 -31.89
C PRO A 100 -14.41 19.47 -30.60
N TYR A 101 -13.95 18.22 -30.43
CA TYR A 101 -13.16 17.79 -29.27
C TYR A 101 -11.70 18.29 -29.32
N LEU A 102 -11.21 18.71 -30.50
CA LEU A 102 -9.86 19.20 -30.72
C LEU A 102 -9.75 20.71 -30.43
N GLU A 103 -10.77 21.48 -30.84
CA GLU A 103 -10.74 22.96 -30.89
C GLU A 103 -11.08 23.65 -29.56
N GLN A 104 -11.77 22.99 -28.63
CA GLN A 104 -12.01 23.43 -27.24
C GLN A 104 -12.50 24.88 -27.02
N THR A 105 -13.40 25.40 -27.85
CA THR A 105 -14.06 26.69 -27.55
C THR A 105 -15.17 26.52 -26.51
N ALA A 106 -15.57 27.60 -25.84
CA ALA A 106 -16.71 27.57 -24.91
C ALA A 106 -18.02 27.19 -25.62
N ALA A 107 -18.14 27.52 -26.92
CA ALA A 107 -19.25 27.17 -27.78
C ALA A 107 -19.27 25.68 -28.19
N THR A 108 -18.13 25.05 -28.46
CA THR A 108 -18.08 23.61 -28.83
C THR A 108 -18.32 22.65 -27.66
N ARG A 109 -18.37 23.13 -26.41
CA ARG A 109 -18.74 22.29 -25.24
C ARG A 109 -20.22 21.90 -25.21
N GLN A 110 -21.11 22.68 -25.85
CA GLN A 110 -22.54 22.37 -25.93
C GLN A 110 -22.86 21.31 -27.01
N LEU A 111 -21.99 21.12 -28.00
CA LEU A 111 -22.15 20.14 -29.09
C LEU A 111 -21.84 18.68 -28.68
N GLN A 112 -21.51 18.42 -27.40
CA GLN A 112 -21.24 17.07 -26.89
C GLN A 112 -22.52 16.24 -26.63
N GLY A 113 -23.69 16.76 -27.03
CA GLY A 113 -25.02 16.18 -26.78
C GLY A 113 -25.47 15.09 -27.76
N ASP A 114 -24.87 14.97 -28.94
CA ASP A 114 -25.29 14.03 -29.99
C ASP A 114 -24.59 12.67 -29.86
N GLY A 115 -24.82 11.96 -28.75
CA GLY A 115 -24.35 10.58 -28.55
C GLY A 115 -25.49 9.59 -28.39
N ASP A 116 -25.28 8.35 -28.80
CA ASP A 116 -26.21 7.25 -28.51
C ASP A 116 -26.37 7.08 -26.99
N SER A 117 -27.60 7.28 -26.51
CA SER A 117 -27.97 7.11 -25.10
C SER A 117 -27.92 5.65 -24.64
N PHE A 118 -27.79 4.71 -25.58
CA PHE A 118 -27.82 3.27 -25.38
C PHE A 118 -26.48 2.57 -25.65
N ALA A 119 -25.35 3.29 -25.56
CA ALA A 119 -24.01 2.74 -25.78
C ALA A 119 -23.70 1.48 -24.94
N TRP A 120 -24.20 1.38 -23.71
CA TRP A 120 -24.08 0.18 -22.88
C TRP A 120 -24.84 -1.02 -23.45
N GLN A 121 -25.95 -0.77 -24.16
CA GLN A 121 -26.79 -1.82 -24.75
C GLN A 121 -26.06 -2.42 -25.95
N ARG A 122 -25.53 -1.55 -26.80
CA ARG A 122 -24.71 -1.94 -27.96
C ARG A 122 -23.51 -2.75 -27.53
N ALA A 123 -22.82 -2.34 -26.47
CA ALA A 123 -21.73 -3.11 -25.90
C ALA A 123 -22.19 -4.52 -25.45
N ALA A 124 -23.33 -4.61 -24.76
CA ALA A 124 -23.88 -5.89 -24.31
C ALA A 124 -24.31 -6.81 -25.48
N GLU A 125 -24.91 -6.24 -26.53
CA GLU A 125 -25.31 -6.96 -27.76
C GLU A 125 -24.08 -7.57 -28.45
N ILE A 126 -23.01 -6.79 -28.64
CA ILE A 126 -21.75 -7.25 -29.27
C ILE A 126 -21.11 -8.35 -28.43
N LEU A 127 -21.01 -8.16 -27.11
CA LEU A 127 -20.40 -9.14 -26.21
C LEU A 127 -21.19 -10.46 -26.18
N THR A 128 -22.52 -10.37 -26.18
CA THR A 128 -23.38 -11.56 -26.22
C THR A 128 -23.25 -12.29 -27.55
N ALA A 129 -23.32 -11.56 -28.68
CA ALA A 129 -23.17 -12.13 -30.01
C ALA A 129 -21.79 -12.79 -30.19
N ALA A 130 -20.71 -12.13 -29.77
CA ALA A 130 -19.35 -12.67 -29.80
C ALA A 130 -19.23 -13.97 -29.00
N ARG A 131 -19.78 -14.00 -27.77
CA ARG A 131 -19.74 -15.16 -26.88
C ARG A 131 -20.53 -16.34 -27.44
N GLU A 132 -21.67 -16.07 -28.06
CA GLU A 132 -22.56 -17.08 -28.66
C GLU A 132 -22.15 -17.46 -30.10
N ASN A 133 -21.04 -16.92 -30.59
CA ASN A 133 -20.57 -17.10 -31.96
C ASN A 133 -21.63 -16.75 -33.02
N LYS A 134 -22.45 -15.75 -32.73
CA LYS A 134 -23.47 -15.20 -33.63
C LYS A 134 -22.87 -14.06 -34.47
N PRO A 135 -23.46 -13.76 -35.64
CA PRO A 135 -23.07 -12.58 -36.42
C PRO A 135 -23.13 -11.33 -35.54
N LEU A 136 -22.04 -10.58 -35.50
CA LEU A 136 -21.96 -9.34 -34.76
C LEU A 136 -22.83 -8.26 -35.44
N PRO A 137 -23.48 -7.38 -34.66
CA PRO A 137 -24.20 -6.23 -35.23
C PRO A 137 -23.32 -5.41 -36.18
N ASP A 138 -23.93 -4.79 -37.18
CA ASP A 138 -23.24 -3.81 -38.00
C ASP A 138 -22.96 -2.56 -37.17
N LEU A 139 -21.74 -2.02 -37.28
CA LEU A 139 -21.24 -0.98 -36.39
C LEU A 139 -20.11 -0.20 -37.07
N GLY A 140 -20.23 1.12 -37.09
CA GLY A 140 -19.21 2.04 -37.55
C GLY A 140 -18.35 2.62 -36.41
N TRP A 141 -17.48 3.56 -36.78
CA TRP A 141 -16.65 4.28 -35.83
C TRP A 141 -17.45 5.17 -34.87
N SER A 142 -18.59 5.70 -35.31
CA SER A 142 -19.47 6.55 -34.49
C SER A 142 -20.05 5.79 -33.30
N GLU A 143 -20.56 4.58 -33.54
CA GLU A 143 -21.13 3.75 -32.47
C GLU A 143 -20.02 3.20 -31.54
N LEU A 144 -18.86 2.81 -32.10
CA LEU A 144 -17.71 2.42 -31.26
C LEU A 144 -17.24 3.59 -30.38
N TRP A 145 -17.24 4.81 -30.92
CA TRP A 145 -16.88 6.01 -30.17
C TRP A 145 -17.83 6.23 -28.98
N ASP A 146 -19.12 6.04 -29.15
CA ASP A 146 -20.10 6.17 -28.07
C ASP A 146 -19.90 5.13 -26.97
N ILE A 147 -19.60 3.89 -27.35
CA ILE A 147 -19.20 2.82 -26.43
C ILE A 147 -17.93 3.21 -25.66
N LEU A 148 -16.88 3.67 -26.36
CA LEU A 148 -15.61 4.07 -25.73
C LEU A 148 -15.78 5.28 -24.82
N ARG A 149 -16.62 6.25 -25.18
CA ARG A 149 -16.98 7.39 -24.32
C ARG A 149 -17.68 6.92 -23.06
N TRP A 150 -18.64 5.99 -23.18
CA TRP A 150 -19.32 5.42 -22.03
C TRP A 150 -18.33 4.73 -21.07
N TYR A 151 -17.38 3.93 -21.56
CA TYR A 151 -16.33 3.34 -20.72
C TYR A 151 -15.34 4.39 -20.19
N ALA A 152 -15.09 5.48 -20.90
CA ALA A 152 -14.28 6.58 -20.38
C ALA A 152 -14.96 7.26 -19.18
N HIS A 153 -16.29 7.30 -19.14
CA HIS A 153 -17.05 7.71 -17.95
C HIS A 153 -17.08 6.62 -16.87
N ASN A 154 -17.23 5.35 -17.25
CA ASN A 154 -17.54 4.22 -16.36
C ASN A 154 -16.42 3.14 -16.34
N ARG A 155 -15.15 3.54 -16.19
CA ARG A 155 -14.00 2.61 -16.28
C ARG A 155 -13.80 1.65 -15.10
N GLY A 156 -14.83 1.43 -14.28
CA GLY A 156 -14.77 0.60 -13.07
C GLY A 156 -13.89 1.12 -11.93
N TYR A 157 -14.15 0.57 -10.75
CA TYR A 157 -13.37 0.75 -9.54
C TYR A 157 -12.02 0.02 -9.66
N PHE A 158 -10.93 0.72 -9.35
CA PHE A 158 -9.59 0.16 -9.37
C PHE A 158 -8.90 0.59 -8.09
N ALA A 159 -8.65 -0.37 -7.21
CA ALA A 159 -7.84 -0.20 -6.01
C ALA A 159 -6.36 -0.39 -6.40
N PRO A 160 -5.58 0.69 -6.60
CA PRO A 160 -4.20 0.54 -7.03
C PRO A 160 -3.39 -0.15 -5.93
N PRO A 161 -2.52 -1.13 -6.25
CA PRO A 161 -1.63 -1.78 -5.28
C PRO A 161 -0.67 -0.83 -4.54
N TRP A 162 -0.58 0.43 -4.96
CA TRP A 162 0.23 1.49 -4.35
C TRP A 162 -0.58 2.53 -3.56
N ALA A 163 -1.91 2.48 -3.60
CA ALA A 163 -2.76 3.35 -2.77
C ALA A 163 -3.14 2.68 -1.45
N ASN A 164 -3.25 1.35 -1.43
CA ASN A 164 -3.77 0.58 -0.28
C ASN A 164 -2.69 -0.11 0.57
N ARG A 165 -1.45 0.38 0.60
CA ARG A 165 -0.37 -0.24 1.39
C ARG A 165 -0.38 0.13 2.89
N GLY A 166 -1.51 0.57 3.47
CA GLY A 166 -1.44 1.19 4.80
C GLY A 166 -2.65 1.20 5.72
N ASP A 167 -3.88 1.08 5.26
CA ASP A 167 -5.03 1.21 6.18
C ASP A 167 -6.20 0.34 5.74
N GLU A 168 -6.35 -0.81 6.39
CA GLU A 168 -7.65 -1.50 6.51
C GLU A 168 -8.51 -0.86 7.62
N SER A 169 -7.93 0.08 8.38
CA SER A 169 -8.53 0.73 9.56
C SER A 169 -9.02 2.17 9.32
N ALA A 170 -9.00 2.66 8.09
CA ALA A 170 -9.73 3.89 7.78
C ALA A 170 -11.23 3.57 7.81
N ALA A 171 -11.81 3.62 9.02
CA ALA A 171 -13.25 3.69 9.20
C ALA A 171 -13.80 4.80 8.28
N PRO A 172 -14.96 4.59 7.64
CA PRO A 172 -15.59 5.65 6.87
C PRO A 172 -15.73 6.88 7.76
N ASP A 173 -15.20 8.02 7.31
CA ASP A 173 -15.11 9.26 8.09
C ASP A 173 -16.49 9.94 8.28
N THR A 174 -17.58 9.21 8.03
CA THR A 174 -18.98 9.56 8.26
C THR A 174 -19.82 8.28 8.19
N ASP A 175 -20.76 8.07 9.12
CA ASP A 175 -21.71 6.92 9.14
C ASP A 175 -22.59 6.79 7.88
N ASP A 176 -22.56 7.77 6.96
CA ASP A 176 -23.41 7.84 5.76
C ASP A 176 -22.72 7.46 4.43
N GLU A 177 -21.41 7.17 4.42
CA GLU A 177 -20.68 6.79 3.19
C GLU A 177 -20.46 5.28 3.09
N VAL A 178 -21.24 4.61 2.23
CA VAL A 178 -21.03 3.20 1.84
C VAL A 178 -19.58 3.02 1.36
N SER A 179 -18.86 2.10 2.00
CA SER A 179 -17.45 1.86 1.71
C SER A 179 -17.27 1.38 0.27
N ASP A 180 -16.11 1.66 -0.33
CA ASP A 180 -15.86 1.22 -1.72
C ASP A 180 -15.87 -0.32 -1.87
N THR A 181 -15.65 -1.06 -0.78
CA THR A 181 -15.78 -2.53 -0.73
C THR A 181 -17.25 -2.95 -0.85
N GLU A 182 -18.15 -2.32 -0.08
CA GLU A 182 -19.59 -2.60 -0.13
C GLU A 182 -20.18 -2.26 -1.51
N LYS A 183 -19.73 -1.18 -2.16
CA LYS A 183 -20.16 -0.85 -3.52
C LYS A 183 -19.79 -1.92 -4.55
N VAL A 184 -18.64 -2.56 -4.36
CA VAL A 184 -18.19 -3.68 -5.20
C VAL A 184 -19.04 -4.92 -4.94
N GLU A 185 -19.39 -5.20 -3.68
CA GLU A 185 -20.29 -6.29 -3.31
C GLU A 185 -21.68 -6.09 -3.91
N HIS A 186 -22.26 -4.89 -3.82
CA HIS A 186 -23.53 -4.56 -4.48
C HIS A 186 -23.50 -4.83 -5.98
N ALA A 187 -22.39 -4.51 -6.67
CA ALA A 187 -22.26 -4.81 -8.08
C ALA A 187 -22.22 -6.32 -8.36
N ASN A 188 -21.47 -7.09 -7.56
CA ASN A 188 -21.40 -8.55 -7.72
C ASN A 188 -22.75 -9.23 -7.44
N ASP A 189 -23.48 -8.77 -6.44
CA ASP A 189 -24.80 -9.31 -6.12
C ASP A 189 -25.83 -8.96 -7.19
N LEU A 190 -25.79 -7.73 -7.73
CA LEU A 190 -26.61 -7.34 -8.86
C LEU A 190 -26.32 -8.18 -10.11
N MET A 191 -25.04 -8.47 -10.38
CA MET A 191 -24.65 -9.35 -11.49
C MET A 191 -25.21 -10.76 -11.32
N ARG A 192 -25.14 -11.30 -10.10
CA ARG A 192 -25.66 -12.62 -9.76
C ARG A 192 -27.18 -12.68 -9.88
N GLU A 193 -27.87 -11.67 -9.35
CA GLU A 193 -29.32 -11.52 -9.41
C GLU A 193 -29.81 -11.49 -10.87
N LEU A 194 -29.14 -10.72 -11.73
CA LEU A 194 -29.50 -10.56 -13.13
C LEU A 194 -28.93 -11.65 -14.05
N GLY A 195 -28.10 -12.57 -13.53
CA GLY A 195 -27.44 -13.61 -14.33
C GLY A 195 -26.49 -13.07 -15.40
N THR A 196 -25.88 -11.89 -15.17
CA THR A 196 -25.02 -11.18 -16.13
C THR A 196 -23.54 -11.37 -15.84
N ARG A 197 -22.68 -11.24 -16.86
CA ARG A 197 -21.23 -11.47 -16.76
C ARG A 197 -20.39 -10.21 -16.96
N THR A 198 -20.99 -9.14 -17.49
CA THR A 198 -20.29 -7.89 -17.82
C THR A 198 -21.07 -6.68 -17.29
N MET A 199 -20.38 -5.56 -17.03
CA MET A 199 -21.00 -4.31 -16.63
C MET A 199 -22.03 -3.83 -17.66
N ALA A 200 -21.70 -3.90 -18.96
CA ALA A 200 -22.64 -3.58 -20.03
C ALA A 200 -23.93 -4.41 -19.95
N GLU A 201 -23.82 -5.74 -19.81
CA GLU A 201 -24.98 -6.63 -19.66
C GLU A 201 -25.79 -6.30 -18.40
N THR A 202 -25.12 -6.07 -17.26
CA THR A 202 -25.79 -5.73 -15.99
C THR A 202 -26.56 -4.43 -16.08
N VAL A 203 -25.93 -3.39 -16.65
CA VAL A 203 -26.56 -2.08 -16.84
C VAL A 203 -27.73 -2.18 -17.83
N ALA A 204 -27.60 -2.99 -18.89
CA ALA A 204 -28.67 -3.23 -19.85
C ALA A 204 -29.87 -3.93 -19.21
N ALA A 205 -29.62 -5.06 -18.55
CA ALA A 205 -30.65 -5.86 -17.89
C ALA A 205 -31.35 -5.08 -16.78
N TYR A 206 -30.58 -4.30 -16.00
CA TYR A 206 -31.17 -3.46 -14.94
C TYR A 206 -32.00 -2.32 -15.52
N THR A 207 -31.54 -1.65 -16.58
CA THR A 207 -32.30 -0.56 -17.21
C THR A 207 -33.63 -1.07 -17.75
N ALA A 208 -33.62 -2.21 -18.46
CA ALA A 208 -34.85 -2.84 -18.94
C ALA A 208 -35.80 -3.25 -17.80
N ARG A 209 -35.26 -3.69 -16.65
CA ARG A 209 -36.06 -3.93 -15.44
C ARG A 209 -36.64 -2.62 -14.89
N TYR A 210 -35.80 -1.60 -14.73
CA TYR A 210 -36.18 -0.29 -14.21
C TYR A 210 -37.30 0.33 -15.03
N GLU A 211 -37.24 0.28 -16.36
CA GLU A 211 -38.27 0.82 -17.24
C GLU A 211 -39.63 0.14 -17.03
N ARG A 212 -39.65 -1.20 -16.91
CA ARG A 212 -40.88 -1.93 -16.58
C ARG A 212 -41.44 -1.53 -15.22
N GLU A 213 -40.59 -1.53 -14.19
CA GLU A 213 -40.99 -1.19 -12.83
C GLU A 213 -41.43 0.28 -12.69
N ALA A 214 -40.81 1.19 -13.45
CA ALA A 214 -41.16 2.60 -13.47
C ALA A 214 -42.51 2.81 -14.15
N ALA A 215 -42.80 2.08 -15.23
CA ALA A 215 -44.12 2.09 -15.86
C ALA A 215 -45.20 1.55 -14.91
N GLU A 216 -44.93 0.46 -14.20
CA GLU A 216 -45.84 -0.08 -13.17
C GLU A 216 -46.11 0.91 -12.03
N TRP A 217 -45.07 1.62 -11.58
CA TRP A 217 -45.19 2.67 -10.57
C TRP A 217 -46.03 3.85 -11.08
N GLN A 218 -45.79 4.32 -12.30
CA GLN A 218 -46.60 5.39 -12.93
C GLN A 218 -48.07 4.99 -13.10
N GLN A 219 -48.35 3.71 -13.32
CA GLN A 219 -49.70 3.15 -13.41
C GLN A 219 -50.33 2.86 -12.03
N GLY A 220 -49.64 3.17 -10.92
CA GLY A 220 -50.11 2.90 -9.55
C GLY A 220 -50.13 1.43 -9.16
N ARG A 221 -49.60 0.52 -9.99
CA ARG A 221 -49.52 -0.93 -9.74
C ARG A 221 -48.40 -1.29 -8.76
N ARG A 222 -47.45 -0.37 -8.55
CA ARG A 222 -46.36 -0.47 -7.59
C ARG A 222 -46.38 0.71 -6.64
N LYS A 223 -46.24 0.46 -5.33
CA LYS A 223 -46.23 1.51 -4.29
C LYS A 223 -44.93 2.31 -4.28
N GLU A 224 -43.79 1.64 -4.43
CA GLU A 224 -42.48 2.26 -4.29
C GLU A 224 -41.86 2.62 -5.64
N LYS A 225 -41.30 3.82 -5.73
CA LYS A 225 -40.56 4.27 -6.91
C LYS A 225 -39.27 3.46 -7.04
N PRO A 226 -39.04 2.78 -8.18
CA PRO A 226 -37.80 2.03 -8.38
C PRO A 226 -36.60 2.98 -8.39
N LYS A 227 -35.45 2.50 -7.89
CA LYS A 227 -34.20 3.26 -7.88
C LYS A 227 -33.59 3.25 -9.28
N HIS A 228 -33.07 4.40 -9.74
CA HIS A 228 -32.25 4.41 -10.95
C HIS A 228 -30.90 3.74 -10.69
N PHE A 229 -30.23 3.22 -11.71
CA PHE A 229 -28.95 2.47 -11.58
C PHE A 229 -27.91 3.17 -10.67
N LYS A 230 -27.71 4.49 -10.84
CA LYS A 230 -26.78 5.28 -10.00
C LYS A 230 -27.14 5.29 -8.51
N GLY A 231 -28.41 5.10 -8.16
CA GLY A 231 -28.88 5.03 -6.77
C GLY A 231 -28.66 3.68 -6.09
N LEU A 232 -28.11 2.68 -6.81
CA LEU A 232 -27.74 1.38 -6.25
C LEU A 232 -26.37 1.40 -5.56
N ASN A 233 -25.58 2.45 -5.76
CA ASN A 233 -24.20 2.51 -5.31
C ASN A 233 -23.35 1.31 -5.77
N ALA A 234 -23.63 0.76 -6.95
CA ALA A 234 -22.89 -0.37 -7.51
C ALA A 234 -21.62 0.10 -8.24
N ALA A 235 -20.46 -0.47 -7.90
CA ALA A 235 -19.17 -0.17 -8.52
C ALA A 235 -18.49 -1.45 -9.05
N PHE A 236 -18.42 -1.61 -10.37
CA PHE A 236 -17.79 -2.78 -10.98
C PHE A 236 -16.26 -2.75 -10.87
N LEU A 237 -15.66 -3.90 -10.54
CA LEU A 237 -14.20 -4.04 -10.49
C LEU A 237 -13.58 -3.90 -11.88
N ARG A 238 -12.63 -2.98 -12.01
CA ARG A 238 -11.89 -2.78 -13.26
C ARG A 238 -11.11 -4.02 -13.67
N GLU A 239 -10.38 -4.63 -12.74
CA GLU A 239 -9.49 -5.76 -13.02
C GLU A 239 -10.25 -7.00 -13.48
N LYS A 240 -11.38 -7.31 -12.84
CA LYS A 240 -12.11 -8.56 -13.09
C LYS A 240 -13.25 -8.42 -14.10
N ILE A 241 -13.88 -7.24 -14.19
CA ILE A 241 -15.09 -7.02 -14.98
C ILE A 241 -14.79 -6.09 -16.15
N VAL A 242 -14.53 -4.80 -15.86
CA VAL A 242 -14.59 -3.76 -16.90
C VAL A 242 -13.43 -3.83 -17.90
N TRP A 243 -12.19 -4.05 -17.44
CA TRP A 243 -11.05 -4.15 -18.36
C TRP A 243 -11.12 -5.39 -19.26
N PRO A 244 -11.40 -6.61 -18.73
CA PRO A 244 -11.61 -7.79 -19.57
C PRO A 244 -12.77 -7.62 -20.56
N GLU A 245 -13.87 -7.00 -20.13
CA GLU A 245 -15.03 -6.71 -20.98
C GLU A 245 -14.69 -5.81 -22.17
N VAL A 246 -14.00 -4.69 -21.95
CA VAL A 246 -13.61 -3.80 -23.05
C VAL A 246 -12.58 -4.49 -23.96
N CYS A 247 -11.67 -5.29 -23.40
CA CYS A 247 -10.73 -6.09 -24.17
C CYS A 247 -11.45 -7.09 -25.09
N ALA A 248 -12.43 -7.82 -24.56
CA ALA A 248 -13.24 -8.76 -25.34
C ALA A 248 -14.05 -8.05 -26.43
N LEU A 249 -14.65 -6.90 -26.13
CA LEU A 249 -15.39 -6.09 -27.09
C LEU A 249 -14.50 -5.64 -28.25
N LEU A 250 -13.34 -5.04 -27.97
CA LEU A 250 -12.45 -4.56 -29.03
C LEU A 250 -11.83 -5.72 -29.84
N THR A 251 -11.54 -6.84 -29.19
CA THR A 251 -11.03 -8.04 -29.85
C THR A 251 -12.07 -8.64 -30.81
N ALA A 252 -13.34 -8.67 -30.40
CA ALA A 252 -14.43 -9.16 -31.27
C ALA A 252 -14.63 -8.28 -32.51
N LEU A 253 -14.37 -6.97 -32.41
CA LEU A 253 -14.49 -6.02 -33.52
C LEU A 253 -13.21 -5.89 -34.36
N LYS A 254 -12.12 -6.54 -33.95
CA LYS A 254 -10.82 -6.45 -34.62
C LYS A 254 -10.94 -6.79 -36.11
N GLY A 255 -10.40 -5.91 -36.95
CA GLY A 255 -10.45 -6.06 -38.41
C GLY A 255 -11.80 -5.74 -39.07
N ARG A 256 -12.87 -5.46 -38.32
CA ARG A 256 -14.15 -5.01 -38.89
C ARG A 256 -14.18 -3.51 -39.18
N LEU A 257 -13.41 -2.73 -38.43
CA LEU A 257 -13.25 -1.29 -38.64
C LEU A 257 -11.86 -0.97 -39.19
N PRO A 258 -11.73 -0.02 -40.14
CA PRO A 258 -10.45 0.42 -40.66
C PRO A 258 -9.50 0.86 -39.54
N GLY A 259 -8.33 0.23 -39.44
CA GLY A 259 -7.32 0.55 -38.44
C GLY A 259 -7.56 0.00 -37.02
N LEU A 260 -8.62 -0.77 -36.78
CA LEU A 260 -8.84 -1.48 -35.51
C LEU A 260 -8.03 -2.79 -35.45
N ASP A 261 -6.78 -2.64 -35.02
CA ASP A 261 -5.76 -3.70 -34.90
C ASP A 261 -5.25 -3.87 -33.45
N ASP A 262 -4.35 -4.83 -33.21
CA ASP A 262 -3.79 -5.08 -31.87
C ASP A 262 -3.01 -3.87 -31.32
N ALA A 263 -2.37 -3.09 -32.20
CA ALA A 263 -1.62 -1.90 -31.81
C ALA A 263 -2.56 -0.81 -31.31
N LEU A 264 -3.73 -0.66 -31.94
CA LEU A 264 -4.78 0.24 -31.48
C LEU A 264 -5.34 -0.21 -30.13
N ILE A 265 -5.69 -1.49 -30.00
CA ILE A 265 -6.22 -2.07 -28.75
C ILE A 265 -5.23 -1.84 -27.60
N ARG A 266 -3.94 -2.13 -27.81
CA ARG A 266 -2.89 -1.86 -26.82
C ARG A 266 -2.75 -0.37 -26.52
N THR A 267 -2.84 0.52 -27.52
CA THR A 267 -2.75 1.97 -27.28
C THR A 267 -3.89 2.47 -26.39
N LEU A 268 -5.09 1.91 -26.53
CA LEU A 268 -6.26 2.26 -25.74
C LEU A 268 -6.22 1.63 -24.33
N LEU A 269 -5.92 0.33 -24.22
CA LEU A 269 -6.06 -0.45 -22.98
C LEU A 269 -4.75 -0.64 -22.21
N GLY A 270 -3.63 -0.85 -22.91
CA GLY A 270 -2.44 -1.53 -22.42
C GLY A 270 -2.59 -3.05 -22.36
N ASN A 271 -1.49 -3.76 -22.16
CA ASN A 271 -1.49 -5.23 -22.03
C ASN A 271 -1.91 -5.75 -20.65
N ASP A 272 -2.10 -4.85 -19.67
CA ASP A 272 -2.47 -5.20 -18.30
C ASP A 272 -3.31 -4.05 -17.70
N VAL A 273 -4.20 -4.40 -16.77
CA VAL A 273 -5.01 -3.42 -16.03
C VAL A 273 -4.17 -2.52 -15.12
N ASP A 274 -3.03 -3.02 -14.61
CA ASP A 274 -2.06 -2.21 -13.88
C ASP A 274 -1.22 -1.40 -14.89
N PRO A 275 -1.41 -0.07 -14.96
CA PRO A 275 -0.67 0.79 -15.88
C PRO A 275 0.86 0.70 -15.70
N ARG A 276 1.37 0.26 -14.54
CA ARG A 276 2.81 0.13 -14.29
C ARG A 276 3.46 -1.03 -15.03
N ARG A 277 2.68 -2.05 -15.39
CA ARG A 277 3.15 -3.25 -16.08
C ARG A 277 3.32 -3.00 -17.58
N ASP A 278 2.53 -2.10 -18.17
CA ASP A 278 2.69 -1.62 -19.54
C ASP A 278 2.74 -0.08 -19.59
N ARG A 279 3.89 0.47 -19.18
CA ARG A 279 4.06 1.91 -18.93
C ARG A 279 3.86 2.77 -20.16
N ASP A 280 4.29 2.27 -21.31
CA ASP A 280 4.34 3.00 -22.58
C ASP A 280 3.27 2.55 -23.57
N ALA A 281 2.24 1.83 -23.10
CA ALA A 281 1.12 1.37 -23.92
C ALA A 281 0.53 2.49 -24.80
N TRP A 282 0.29 3.68 -24.24
CA TRP A 282 -0.22 4.84 -24.98
C TRP A 282 0.67 5.33 -26.12
N ARG A 283 1.94 4.92 -26.18
CA ARG A 283 2.91 5.26 -27.23
C ARG A 283 3.04 4.18 -28.31
N THR A 284 2.30 3.07 -28.20
CA THR A 284 2.40 1.96 -29.17
C THR A 284 2.17 2.47 -30.59
N ILE A 285 1.21 3.36 -30.78
CA ILE A 285 1.03 4.15 -32.00
C ILE A 285 1.43 5.60 -31.71
N PRO A 286 2.47 6.14 -32.37
CA PRO A 286 2.87 7.54 -32.19
C PRO A 286 1.74 8.50 -32.57
N CYS A 287 1.49 9.49 -31.72
CA CYS A 287 0.58 10.60 -32.01
C CYS A 287 1.26 11.91 -31.56
N PRO A 288 1.76 12.73 -32.49
CA PRO A 288 2.52 13.96 -32.17
C PRO A 288 1.73 14.96 -31.30
N ASP A 289 0.41 14.99 -31.44
CA ASP A 289 -0.49 15.90 -30.73
C ASP A 289 -0.76 15.52 -29.27
N ILE A 290 -0.26 14.36 -28.83
CA ILE A 290 -0.43 13.83 -27.48
C ILE A 290 0.90 13.88 -26.72
N GLN A 291 0.99 14.85 -25.81
CA GLN A 291 2.11 14.99 -24.88
C GLN A 291 1.64 14.72 -23.45
N LEU A 292 1.99 13.54 -22.92
CA LEU A 292 1.67 13.14 -21.55
C LEU A 292 2.91 13.25 -20.65
N PRO A 293 2.73 13.59 -19.35
CA PRO A 293 3.86 13.70 -18.42
C PRO A 293 4.55 12.35 -18.26
N LYS A 294 5.86 12.35 -17.95
CA LYS A 294 6.68 11.12 -17.72
C LYS A 294 6.08 10.13 -16.71
N ARG A 295 5.16 10.57 -15.85
CA ARG A 295 4.48 9.76 -14.83
C ARG A 295 3.16 9.15 -15.29
N TYR A 296 2.72 9.45 -16.52
CA TYR A 296 1.57 8.80 -17.11
C TYR A 296 1.98 7.40 -17.56
N HIS A 297 1.21 6.41 -17.12
CA HIS A 297 1.45 5.00 -17.42
C HIS A 297 0.15 4.33 -17.88
N GLY A 298 0.25 3.29 -18.71
CA GLY A 298 -0.88 2.56 -19.29
C GLY A 298 -1.40 3.13 -20.61
N GLY A 299 -2.49 2.55 -21.13
CA GLY A 299 -3.16 3.01 -22.35
C GLY A 299 -4.05 4.23 -22.13
N LEU A 300 -4.56 4.84 -23.21
CA LEU A 300 -5.32 6.10 -23.13
C LEU A 300 -6.64 5.99 -22.34
N LEU A 301 -7.30 4.83 -22.31
CA LEU A 301 -8.59 4.61 -21.63
C LEU A 301 -8.42 4.25 -20.14
N PHE A 302 -7.50 3.35 -19.81
CA PHE A 302 -7.31 2.85 -18.44
C PHE A 302 -6.08 3.41 -17.72
N GLY A 303 -5.21 4.11 -18.43
CA GLY A 303 -4.01 4.75 -17.91
C GLY A 303 -4.27 5.90 -16.95
N GLN A 304 -3.23 6.28 -16.22
CA GLN A 304 -3.28 7.36 -15.25
C GLN A 304 -1.90 7.91 -14.90
N VAL A 305 -1.89 9.13 -14.35
CA VAL A 305 -0.68 9.74 -13.77
C VAL A 305 -0.44 9.15 -12.39
N ILE A 306 0.73 8.54 -12.20
CA ILE A 306 1.09 7.94 -10.91
C ILE A 306 1.62 9.01 -9.94
N PRO A 307 0.99 9.15 -8.75
CA PRO A 307 1.37 10.15 -7.76
C PRO A 307 2.65 9.76 -6.99
N ARG A 308 3.39 10.76 -6.48
CA ARG A 308 4.59 10.60 -5.65
C ARG A 308 4.27 10.90 -4.18
N PHE A 309 3.31 10.19 -3.58
CA PHE A 309 2.94 10.44 -2.19
C PHE A 309 4.08 10.12 -1.23
N GLU A 310 4.73 8.97 -1.43
CA GLU A 310 5.65 8.41 -0.45
C GLU A 310 6.81 9.35 -0.12
N ASN A 311 7.41 10.05 -1.09
CA ASN A 311 8.64 10.81 -0.81
C ASN A 311 8.44 12.14 -0.07
N ARG A 312 7.24 12.73 -0.06
CA ARG A 312 7.03 14.09 0.48
C ARG A 312 6.57 14.13 1.94
N ILE A 313 5.88 13.08 2.38
CA ILE A 313 5.29 12.99 3.73
C ILE A 313 6.08 12.06 4.67
N ILE A 314 7.18 11.46 4.19
CA ILE A 314 8.04 10.65 5.05
C ILE A 314 8.66 11.56 6.11
N GLY A 315 8.46 11.19 7.37
CA GLY A 315 9.12 11.83 8.50
C GLY A 315 10.65 11.76 8.40
N VAL A 316 11.28 12.62 9.18
CA VAL A 316 12.74 12.78 9.19
C VAL A 316 13.28 12.30 10.53
N CYS A 317 14.39 11.57 10.52
CA CYS A 317 15.10 11.16 11.72
C CYS A 317 15.79 12.37 12.36
N PRO A 318 15.45 12.73 13.61
CA PRO A 318 16.02 13.93 14.25
C PRO A 318 17.54 13.80 14.47
N ILE A 319 18.01 12.62 14.88
CA ILE A 319 19.42 12.36 15.17
C ILE A 319 20.27 12.48 13.92
N HIS A 320 19.90 11.78 12.85
CA HIS A 320 20.64 11.82 11.60
C HIS A 320 20.56 13.20 10.93
N TYR A 321 19.40 13.86 11.04
CA TYR A 321 19.19 15.19 10.49
C TYR A 321 20.09 16.24 11.15
N ALA A 322 20.13 16.29 12.49
CA ALA A 322 20.96 17.22 13.22
C ALA A 322 22.45 17.05 12.87
N LYS A 323 22.92 15.79 12.88
CA LYS A 323 24.30 15.47 12.49
C LYS A 323 24.60 15.90 11.06
N ARG A 324 23.73 15.54 10.11
CA ARG A 324 23.98 15.81 8.69
C ARG A 324 23.91 17.30 8.37
N ARG A 325 23.00 18.04 9.00
CA ARG A 325 22.89 19.49 8.86
C ARG A 325 24.15 20.17 9.37
N ALA A 326 24.66 19.78 10.53
CA ALA A 326 25.91 20.33 11.07
C ALA A 326 27.10 20.05 10.13
N GLU A 327 27.21 18.83 9.58
CA GLU A 327 28.23 18.47 8.59
C GLU A 327 28.15 19.32 7.31
N LEU A 328 26.94 19.56 6.80
CA LEU A 328 26.74 20.35 5.58
C LEU A 328 27.04 21.84 5.80
N LEU A 329 26.65 22.40 6.95
CA LEU A 329 27.01 23.77 7.33
C LEU A 329 28.53 23.92 7.47
N ALA A 330 29.20 22.96 8.11
CA ALA A 330 30.66 22.93 8.21
C ALA A 330 31.34 22.79 6.84
N ALA A 331 30.69 22.11 5.88
CA ALA A 331 31.14 21.99 4.49
C ALA A 331 30.85 23.23 3.63
N GLY A 332 30.33 24.32 4.21
CA GLY A 332 30.11 25.60 3.52
C GLY A 332 28.79 25.71 2.73
N PHE A 333 27.84 24.80 2.95
CA PHE A 333 26.51 24.92 2.35
C PHE A 333 25.71 26.06 3.00
N SER A 334 24.80 26.67 2.23
CA SER A 334 23.84 27.63 2.78
C SER A 334 22.92 26.96 3.80
N ALA A 335 22.32 27.74 4.71
CA ALA A 335 21.44 27.20 5.73
C ALA A 335 20.22 26.46 5.14
N ASP A 336 19.67 26.97 4.02
CA ASP A 336 18.52 26.38 3.34
C ASP A 336 18.91 25.11 2.57
N ASP A 337 20.04 25.11 1.85
CA ASP A 337 20.50 23.93 1.13
C ASP A 337 20.89 22.80 2.10
N ALA A 338 21.55 23.16 3.22
CA ALA A 338 21.90 22.21 4.27
C ALA A 338 20.65 21.57 4.89
N LYS A 339 19.60 22.37 5.12
CA LYS A 339 18.29 21.90 5.62
C LYS A 339 17.64 20.92 4.65
N ASP A 340 17.52 21.28 3.38
CA ASP A 340 16.84 20.47 2.37
C ASP A 340 17.58 19.15 2.11
N GLN A 341 18.90 19.20 1.99
CA GLN A 341 19.72 18.02 1.76
C GLN A 341 19.75 17.10 2.99
N ALA A 342 19.87 17.66 4.21
CA ALA A 342 19.80 16.87 5.45
C ALA A 342 18.44 16.19 5.61
N ALA A 343 17.33 16.89 5.31
CA ALA A 343 15.99 16.32 5.37
C ALA A 343 15.80 15.17 4.34
N LYS A 344 16.39 15.31 3.16
CA LYS A 344 16.37 14.29 2.11
C LYS A 344 17.13 13.02 2.50
N GLU A 345 18.32 13.17 3.09
CA GLU A 345 19.17 12.05 3.50
C GLU A 345 18.71 11.38 4.80
N SER A 346 17.95 12.09 5.63
CA SER A 346 17.52 11.63 6.96
C SER A 346 16.10 11.04 6.98
N LYS A 347 15.56 10.66 5.82
CA LYS A 347 14.21 10.09 5.72
C LYS A 347 14.08 8.75 6.44
N LEU A 348 12.95 8.58 7.12
CA LEU A 348 12.65 7.34 7.84
C LEU A 348 12.38 6.19 6.85
N PRO A 349 13.09 5.05 6.95
CA PRO A 349 12.84 3.88 6.12
C PRO A 349 11.53 3.18 6.52
N SER A 350 11.07 2.27 5.67
CA SER A 350 9.99 1.33 6.02
C SER A 350 10.41 0.42 7.18
N LYS A 351 9.47 0.05 8.06
CA LYS A 351 9.76 -0.99 9.09
C LYS A 351 10.12 -2.35 8.47
N ALA A 352 9.77 -2.59 7.20
CA ALA A 352 10.14 -3.82 6.50
C ALA A 352 11.64 -3.93 6.13
N THR A 353 12.44 -2.88 6.36
CA THR A 353 13.87 -2.92 6.01
C THR A 353 14.67 -3.81 6.97
N PRO A 354 15.68 -4.56 6.50
CA PRO A 354 16.54 -5.39 7.34
C PRO A 354 17.15 -4.64 8.53
N GLU A 355 17.54 -3.38 8.34
CA GLU A 355 18.12 -2.54 9.38
C GLU A 355 17.16 -2.33 10.56
N PHE A 356 15.85 -2.18 10.30
CA PHE A 356 14.86 -2.02 11.37
C PHE A 356 14.58 -3.35 12.08
N LEU A 357 14.49 -4.45 11.34
CA LEU A 357 14.28 -5.78 11.94
C LEU A 357 15.45 -6.14 12.87
N ARG A 358 16.68 -5.92 12.43
CA ARG A 358 17.90 -6.08 13.24
C ARG A 358 17.94 -5.14 14.43
N PHE A 359 17.64 -3.86 14.22
CA PHE A 359 17.54 -2.89 15.32
C PHE A 359 16.56 -3.35 16.40
N ARG A 360 15.36 -3.78 16.02
CA ARG A 360 14.32 -4.24 16.95
C ARG A 360 14.78 -5.47 17.74
N TRP A 361 15.40 -6.44 17.07
CA TRP A 361 16.01 -7.61 17.70
C TRP A 361 17.13 -7.22 18.68
N ALA A 362 18.05 -6.34 18.26
CA ALA A 362 19.11 -5.84 19.12
C ALA A 362 18.55 -5.15 20.38
N MET A 363 17.55 -4.27 20.23
CA MET A 363 16.93 -3.63 21.39
C MET A 363 16.27 -4.64 22.33
N GLN A 364 15.74 -5.76 21.80
CA GLN A 364 15.23 -6.86 22.63
C GLN A 364 16.36 -7.49 23.45
N LEU A 365 17.50 -7.81 22.83
CA LEU A 365 18.67 -8.38 23.50
C LEU A 365 19.28 -7.43 24.53
N ALA A 366 19.34 -6.13 24.24
CA ALA A 366 19.90 -5.12 25.14
C ALA A 366 19.14 -5.02 26.47
N ASN A 367 17.86 -5.36 26.48
CA ASN A 367 17.00 -5.33 27.66
C ASN A 367 16.98 -6.67 28.43
N VAL A 368 17.79 -7.66 28.05
CA VAL A 368 17.88 -8.94 28.77
C VAL A 368 18.93 -8.83 29.87
N PHE A 369 18.50 -9.14 31.10
CA PHE A 369 19.35 -9.16 32.28
C PHE A 369 19.10 -10.43 33.09
N GLY A 370 20.17 -10.98 33.66
CA GLY A 370 20.07 -12.15 34.51
C GLY A 370 21.32 -12.41 35.34
N ALA A 371 21.24 -13.38 36.24
CA ALA A 371 22.30 -13.78 37.15
C ALA A 371 22.34 -15.32 37.24
N ARG A 372 23.54 -15.90 37.31
CA ARG A 372 23.72 -17.33 37.59
C ARG A 372 23.30 -17.65 39.02
N ALA A 373 23.10 -18.93 39.30
CA ALA A 373 22.81 -19.37 40.67
C ALA A 373 23.97 -18.96 41.60
N GLY A 374 23.61 -18.30 42.71
CA GLY A 374 24.59 -17.78 43.69
C GLY A 374 25.14 -16.38 43.38
N GLU A 375 24.92 -15.82 42.19
CA GLU A 375 25.31 -14.43 41.88
C GLU A 375 24.30 -13.43 42.49
N ARG A 376 24.83 -12.40 43.16
CA ARG A 376 24.02 -11.38 43.83
C ARG A 376 23.48 -10.32 42.87
N GLU A 377 24.25 -9.96 41.84
CA GLU A 377 23.91 -8.90 40.89
C GLU A 377 23.54 -9.49 39.52
N THR A 378 22.57 -8.87 38.86
CA THR A 378 22.22 -9.20 37.49
C THR A 378 23.19 -8.50 36.53
N ARG A 379 23.50 -9.17 35.41
CA ARG A 379 24.31 -8.63 34.33
C ARG A 379 23.55 -8.65 33.01
N PRO A 380 23.90 -7.77 32.06
CA PRO A 380 23.42 -7.90 30.69
C PRO A 380 24.04 -9.12 30.00
N LEU A 381 23.45 -9.49 28.86
CA LEU A 381 24.08 -10.44 27.93
C LEU A 381 25.40 -9.89 27.38
N THR A 382 26.43 -10.72 27.33
CA THR A 382 27.74 -10.39 26.74
C THR A 382 27.66 -10.29 25.21
N ALA A 383 28.67 -9.69 24.59
CA ALA A 383 28.74 -9.58 23.12
C ALA A 383 28.69 -10.95 22.44
N ASP A 384 29.36 -11.96 22.99
CA ASP A 384 29.40 -13.30 22.40
C ASP A 384 28.09 -14.07 22.60
N GLU A 385 27.44 -13.92 23.77
CA GLU A 385 26.09 -14.46 23.99
C GLU A 385 25.08 -13.86 22.99
N ARG A 386 25.14 -12.54 22.75
CA ARG A 386 24.29 -11.86 21.75
C ARG A 386 24.55 -12.38 20.34
N LYS A 387 25.81 -12.61 19.96
CA LYS A 387 26.17 -13.18 18.64
C LYS A 387 25.63 -14.59 18.46
N GLN A 388 25.77 -15.46 19.47
CA GLN A 388 25.26 -16.83 19.41
C GLN A 388 23.73 -16.86 19.27
N LEU A 389 23.02 -16.07 20.08
CA LEU A 389 21.55 -15.94 19.98
C LEU A 389 21.12 -15.42 18.61
N THR A 390 21.83 -14.42 18.08
CA THR A 390 21.53 -13.85 16.76
C THR A 390 21.76 -14.87 15.65
N ALA A 391 22.83 -15.66 15.72
CA ALA A 391 23.11 -16.71 14.72
C ALA A 391 22.03 -17.81 14.71
N LEU A 392 21.46 -18.14 15.87
CA LEU A 392 20.31 -19.05 15.96
C LEU A 392 19.05 -18.41 15.34
N ALA A 393 18.77 -17.15 15.69
CA ALA A 393 17.66 -16.40 15.12
C ALA A 393 17.77 -16.23 13.59
N GLU A 394 18.97 -16.07 13.02
CA GLU A 394 19.18 -15.96 11.57
C GLU A 394 18.91 -17.29 10.84
N LYS A 395 19.14 -18.44 11.49
CA LYS A 395 18.82 -19.75 10.92
C LYS A 395 17.32 -20.02 10.89
N GLN A 396 16.63 -19.69 11.99
CA GLN A 396 15.19 -19.95 12.15
C GLN A 396 14.33 -18.84 11.56
N GLY A 397 14.86 -17.62 11.46
CA GLY A 397 14.15 -16.40 11.05
C GLY A 397 13.39 -15.72 12.20
N ALA A 398 12.91 -16.47 13.19
CA ALA A 398 12.28 -15.94 14.38
C ALA A 398 12.37 -16.92 15.55
N PHE A 399 12.12 -16.43 16.76
CA PHE A 399 11.87 -17.26 17.93
C PHE A 399 10.42 -17.12 18.41
N THR A 400 9.84 -18.20 18.90
CA THR A 400 8.72 -18.13 19.84
C THR A 400 9.22 -17.65 21.21
N LYS A 401 8.30 -17.19 22.08
CA LYS A 401 8.67 -16.83 23.47
C LYS A 401 9.36 -17.98 24.22
N GLY A 402 8.90 -19.21 23.99
CA GLY A 402 9.46 -20.40 24.65
C GLY A 402 10.89 -20.69 24.17
N GLU A 403 11.09 -20.76 22.86
CA GLU A 403 12.41 -21.01 22.27
C GLU A 403 13.41 -19.92 22.63
N PHE A 404 12.99 -18.65 22.63
CA PHE A 404 13.86 -17.55 23.03
C PHE A 404 14.30 -17.67 24.50
N LYS A 405 13.37 -17.93 25.43
CA LYS A 405 13.70 -18.12 26.85
C LYS A 405 14.69 -19.27 27.04
N GLN A 406 14.43 -20.40 26.38
CA GLN A 406 15.29 -21.57 26.46
C GLN A 406 16.69 -21.26 25.92
N ALA A 407 16.79 -20.68 24.71
CA ALA A 407 18.06 -20.35 24.09
C ALA A 407 18.88 -19.35 24.94
N VAL A 408 18.23 -18.33 25.51
CA VAL A 408 18.92 -17.36 26.39
C VAL A 408 19.45 -18.05 27.64
N ARG A 409 18.63 -18.85 28.32
CA ARG A 409 19.04 -19.54 29.56
C ARG A 409 20.17 -20.55 29.29
N GLU A 410 20.11 -21.27 28.17
CA GLU A 410 21.17 -22.19 27.74
C GLU A 410 22.49 -21.46 27.47
N ILE A 411 22.46 -20.40 26.66
CA ILE A 411 23.67 -19.68 26.22
C ILE A 411 24.31 -18.89 27.37
N ALA A 412 23.50 -18.23 28.21
CA ALA A 412 24.00 -17.42 29.33
C ALA A 412 24.34 -18.25 30.58
N GLY A 413 23.93 -19.52 30.61
CA GLY A 413 24.09 -20.42 31.76
C GLY A 413 23.15 -20.09 32.92
N TRP A 414 21.90 -19.74 32.63
CA TRP A 414 20.83 -19.39 33.58
C TRP A 414 19.72 -20.47 33.63
N LEU A 415 20.09 -21.75 33.50
CA LEU A 415 19.12 -22.86 33.52
C LEU A 415 18.76 -23.33 34.94
N GLU A 416 19.59 -23.03 35.93
CA GLU A 416 19.41 -23.52 37.29
C GLU A 416 18.18 -22.88 37.95
N LYS A 417 17.42 -23.66 38.73
CA LYS A 417 16.17 -23.22 39.36
C LYS A 417 16.32 -21.99 40.27
N ALA A 418 17.55 -21.67 40.70
CA ALA A 418 17.90 -20.52 41.52
C ALA A 418 18.41 -19.29 40.73
N SER A 419 18.51 -19.36 39.40
CA SER A 419 18.88 -18.21 38.57
C SER A 419 17.77 -17.17 38.54
N ARG A 420 18.15 -15.89 38.48
CA ARG A 420 17.21 -14.76 38.39
C ARG A 420 17.37 -14.13 37.02
N ASP A 421 16.30 -14.03 36.24
CA ASP A 421 16.27 -13.38 34.93
C ASP A 421 15.01 -12.51 34.78
N ASN A 422 15.03 -11.56 33.85
CA ASN A 422 13.90 -10.68 33.58
C ASN A 422 13.02 -11.12 32.39
N LEU A 423 13.19 -12.33 31.86
CA LEU A 423 12.62 -12.73 30.56
C LEU A 423 11.10 -12.83 30.60
N ASP A 424 10.53 -13.30 31.71
CA ASP A 424 9.07 -13.40 31.87
C ASP A 424 8.39 -12.02 31.86
N ALA A 425 8.97 -11.05 32.58
CA ALA A 425 8.49 -9.67 32.60
C ALA A 425 8.70 -8.97 31.25
N LEU A 426 9.88 -9.17 30.64
CA LEU A 426 10.26 -8.55 29.37
C LEU A 426 9.33 -8.99 28.22
N LEU A 427 8.91 -10.26 28.19
CA LEU A 427 8.07 -10.82 27.13
C LEU A 427 6.57 -10.66 27.36
N LEU A 428 6.16 -10.01 28.45
CA LEU A 428 4.77 -9.61 28.69
C LEU A 428 4.36 -8.42 27.81
N HIS A 429 5.32 -7.60 27.37
CA HIS A 429 5.05 -6.45 26.52
C HIS A 429 4.47 -6.86 25.15
N PRO A 430 3.41 -6.21 24.65
CA PRO A 430 2.72 -6.61 23.41
C PRO A 430 3.62 -6.56 22.16
N ASP A 431 4.68 -5.76 22.16
CA ASP A 431 5.64 -5.69 21.05
C ASP A 431 6.80 -6.70 21.14
N ALA A 432 6.93 -7.43 22.24
CA ALA A 432 8.05 -8.36 22.43
C ALA A 432 8.04 -9.49 21.39
N GLU A 433 6.87 -10.08 21.08
CA GLU A 433 6.74 -11.13 20.05
C GLU A 433 7.18 -10.63 18.68
N LYS A 434 6.79 -9.41 18.34
CA LYS A 434 7.20 -8.78 17.10
C LYS A 434 8.73 -8.68 17.09
N ALA A 435 9.36 -8.29 18.20
CA ALA A 435 10.81 -8.14 18.30
C ALA A 435 11.61 -9.44 18.11
N LEU A 436 11.02 -10.60 18.42
CA LEU A 436 11.64 -11.91 18.22
C LEU A 436 11.65 -12.38 16.75
N VAL A 437 11.03 -11.63 15.83
CA VAL A 437 11.07 -11.90 14.38
C VAL A 437 12.22 -11.11 13.75
N LEU A 438 13.29 -11.81 13.36
CA LEU A 438 14.49 -11.23 12.75
C LEU A 438 14.42 -11.21 11.21
N ASP A 439 13.98 -12.31 10.59
CA ASP A 439 13.72 -12.41 9.15
C ASP A 439 12.38 -13.12 8.92
N PRO A 440 11.30 -12.36 8.64
CA PRO A 440 9.99 -12.93 8.33
C PRO A 440 10.02 -13.95 7.18
N ALA A 441 10.86 -13.76 6.15
CA ALA A 441 10.91 -14.69 5.02
C ALA A 441 11.55 -16.03 5.42
N GLN A 442 12.61 -15.99 6.23
CA GLN A 442 13.24 -17.20 6.75
C GLN A 442 12.32 -17.93 7.74
N ARG A 443 11.54 -17.18 8.54
CA ARG A 443 10.52 -17.75 9.43
C ARG A 443 9.48 -18.57 8.67
N GLU A 444 8.94 -18.04 7.58
CA GLU A 444 7.95 -18.78 6.77
C GLU A 444 8.55 -20.05 6.14
N ILE A 445 9.82 -20.00 5.71
CA ILE A 445 10.51 -21.19 5.20
C ILE A 445 10.69 -22.23 6.31
N HIS A 446 11.09 -21.79 7.50
CA HIS A 446 11.32 -22.67 8.65
C HIS A 446 10.01 -23.30 9.18
N ASN A 447 8.90 -22.56 9.13
CA ASN A 447 7.59 -23.03 9.59
C ASN A 447 6.85 -23.88 8.56
N SER A 448 7.35 -23.97 7.32
CA SER A 448 6.74 -24.80 6.28
C SER A 448 6.85 -26.29 6.61
N LYS A 449 5.87 -27.07 6.16
CA LYS A 449 5.93 -28.54 6.26
C LYS A 449 7.14 -29.12 5.52
N LEU A 450 7.62 -28.43 4.48
CA LEU A 450 8.79 -28.82 3.69
C LEU A 450 10.07 -28.09 4.11
N ALA A 451 10.18 -27.58 5.35
CA ALA A 451 11.33 -26.79 5.80
C ALA A 451 12.69 -27.46 5.52
N VAL A 452 12.79 -28.79 5.69
CA VAL A 452 14.02 -29.56 5.40
C VAL A 452 14.36 -29.51 3.90
N ALA A 453 13.39 -29.80 3.03
CA ALA A 453 13.57 -29.72 1.57
C ALA A 453 13.93 -28.31 1.13
N LEU A 454 13.29 -27.29 1.73
CA LEU A 454 13.54 -25.88 1.43
C LEU A 454 14.92 -25.42 1.90
N ALA A 455 15.41 -25.94 3.03
CA ALA A 455 16.75 -25.67 3.53
C ALA A 455 17.85 -26.32 2.66
N ALA A 456 17.55 -27.48 2.07
CA ALA A 456 18.43 -28.21 1.16
C ALA A 456 18.45 -27.67 -0.28
N LEU A 457 17.64 -26.65 -0.60
CA LEU A 457 17.64 -26.05 -1.93
C LEU A 457 19.02 -25.50 -2.32
N PRO A 458 19.44 -25.64 -3.59
CA PRO A 458 20.62 -24.98 -4.10
C PRO A 458 20.55 -23.46 -3.87
N ASP A 459 21.70 -22.84 -3.60
CA ASP A 459 21.82 -21.42 -3.25
C ASP A 459 21.09 -20.48 -4.20
N ARG A 460 21.12 -20.79 -5.51
CA ARG A 460 20.42 -20.02 -6.54
C ARG A 460 18.91 -19.97 -6.29
N PHE A 461 18.29 -21.11 -6.02
CA PHE A 461 16.84 -21.22 -5.81
C PHE A 461 16.44 -20.74 -4.42
N ARG A 462 17.27 -20.98 -3.40
CA ARG A 462 17.08 -20.41 -2.06
C ARG A 462 17.09 -18.88 -2.09
N LYS A 463 18.07 -18.26 -2.76
CA LYS A 463 18.12 -16.79 -2.97
C LYS A 463 16.92 -16.28 -3.75
N ARG A 464 16.45 -17.03 -4.77
CA ARG A 464 15.25 -16.69 -5.54
C ARG A 464 14.00 -16.70 -4.65
N LEU A 465 13.80 -17.76 -3.85
CA LEU A 465 12.68 -17.90 -2.92
C LEU A 465 12.67 -16.76 -1.89
N LEU A 466 13.78 -16.59 -1.16
CA LEU A 466 13.94 -15.51 -0.18
C LEU A 466 13.72 -14.14 -0.81
N GLY A 467 14.26 -13.91 -2.02
CA GLY A 467 14.08 -12.66 -2.74
C GLY A 467 12.62 -12.38 -3.11
N LYS A 468 11.84 -13.40 -3.47
CA LYS A 468 10.40 -13.26 -3.72
C LYS A 468 9.64 -12.93 -2.44
N LEU A 469 9.87 -13.70 -1.37
CA LEU A 469 9.22 -13.52 -0.07
C LEU A 469 9.54 -12.15 0.54
N ARG A 470 10.80 -11.71 0.50
CA ARG A 470 11.25 -10.37 0.96
C ARG A 470 10.64 -9.21 0.19
N ARG A 471 10.13 -9.46 -1.03
CA ARG A 471 9.36 -8.47 -1.82
C ARG A 471 7.86 -8.52 -1.52
N GLY A 472 7.42 -9.33 -0.56
CA GLY A 472 6.02 -9.54 -0.21
C GLY A 472 5.25 -10.33 -1.27
N GLN A 473 5.93 -11.17 -2.07
CA GLN A 473 5.27 -12.04 -3.03
C GLN A 473 4.91 -13.38 -2.37
N THR A 474 3.70 -13.86 -2.65
CA THR A 474 3.29 -15.23 -2.32
C THR A 474 3.90 -16.22 -3.32
N VAL A 475 4.44 -17.33 -2.83
CA VAL A 475 5.04 -18.39 -3.65
C VAL A 475 4.46 -19.73 -3.21
N SER A 476 3.93 -20.51 -4.14
CA SER A 476 3.50 -21.89 -3.83
C SER A 476 4.67 -22.87 -3.90
N LEU A 477 4.60 -23.95 -3.11
CA LEU A 477 5.64 -24.99 -3.13
C LEU A 477 5.71 -25.71 -4.48
N LYS A 478 4.57 -25.82 -5.20
CA LYS A 478 4.55 -26.22 -6.62
C LYS A 478 5.44 -25.35 -7.49
N GLN A 479 5.36 -24.02 -7.35
CA GLN A 479 6.23 -23.11 -8.11
C GLN A 479 7.71 -23.30 -7.77
N VAL A 480 8.03 -23.60 -6.50
CA VAL A 480 9.42 -23.87 -6.09
C VAL A 480 9.93 -25.13 -6.77
N ARG A 481 9.15 -26.21 -6.76
CA ARG A 481 9.45 -27.45 -7.47
C ARG A 481 9.66 -27.22 -8.97
N ASP A 482 8.80 -26.43 -9.60
CA ASP A 482 8.88 -26.12 -11.03
C ASP A 482 10.15 -25.32 -11.41
N TRP A 483 10.90 -24.79 -10.44
CA TRP A 483 12.21 -24.18 -10.71
C TRP A 483 13.35 -25.19 -10.79
N LEU A 484 13.16 -26.38 -10.21
CA LEU A 484 14.17 -27.42 -10.08
C LEU A 484 14.15 -28.33 -11.30
N THR A 485 15.32 -28.88 -11.64
CA THR A 485 15.49 -29.80 -12.77
C THR A 485 16.54 -30.87 -12.44
N GLY A 486 16.38 -32.08 -12.94
CA GLY A 486 17.34 -33.18 -12.71
C GLY A 486 17.48 -33.52 -11.23
N ALA A 487 18.72 -33.76 -10.79
CA ALA A 487 19.02 -34.24 -9.43
C ALA A 487 18.46 -33.34 -8.31
N ASP A 488 18.36 -32.03 -8.53
CA ASP A 488 17.78 -31.10 -7.55
C ASP A 488 16.27 -31.32 -7.37
N ALA A 489 15.56 -31.63 -8.46
CA ALA A 489 14.13 -31.95 -8.41
C ALA A 489 13.91 -33.31 -7.75
N ASP A 490 14.77 -34.28 -8.04
CA ASP A 490 14.70 -35.62 -7.46
C ASP A 490 14.94 -35.58 -5.94
N ALA A 491 15.92 -34.80 -5.47
CA ALA A 491 16.18 -34.62 -4.05
C ALA A 491 15.01 -33.95 -3.30
N PHE A 492 14.40 -32.93 -3.91
CA PHE A 492 13.21 -32.28 -3.36
C PHE A 492 12.01 -33.23 -3.31
N ASP A 493 11.76 -33.96 -4.40
CA ASP A 493 10.66 -34.91 -4.51
C ASP A 493 10.84 -36.11 -3.55
N ALA A 494 12.08 -36.55 -3.33
CA ALA A 494 12.40 -37.60 -2.35
C ALA A 494 12.07 -37.17 -0.91
N GLU A 495 12.36 -35.92 -0.53
CA GLU A 495 12.02 -35.41 0.80
C GLU A 495 10.50 -35.23 0.98
N VAL A 496 9.79 -34.80 -0.07
CA VAL A 496 8.31 -34.77 -0.08
C VAL A 496 7.76 -36.19 0.15
N GLN A 497 8.31 -37.18 -0.55
CA GLN A 497 7.90 -38.58 -0.42
C GLN A 497 8.19 -39.14 0.98
N ARG A 498 9.37 -38.83 1.54
CA ARG A 498 9.75 -39.21 2.91
C ARG A 498 8.76 -38.69 3.95
N LEU A 499 8.25 -37.47 3.78
CA LEU A 499 7.25 -36.89 4.69
C LEU A 499 5.89 -37.58 4.59
N ILE A 500 5.47 -37.96 3.38
CA ILE A 500 4.24 -38.75 3.16
C ILE A 500 4.36 -40.12 3.85
N GLU A 501 5.49 -40.80 3.68
CA GLU A 501 5.78 -42.09 4.31
C GLU A 501 5.86 -42.00 5.85
N ALA A 502 6.50 -40.97 6.38
CA ALA A 502 6.56 -40.71 7.81
C ALA A 502 5.17 -40.40 8.42
N ALA A 503 4.29 -39.73 7.67
CA ALA A 503 2.91 -39.49 8.09
C ALA A 503 2.06 -40.76 8.09
N ASN A 504 2.37 -41.72 7.21
CA ASN A 504 1.69 -43.01 7.14
C ASN A 504 2.04 -43.93 8.33
N THR A 505 3.25 -43.83 8.88
CA THR A 505 3.72 -44.72 9.96
C THR A 505 3.27 -44.30 11.38
N LYS A 506 2.91 -43.03 11.61
CA LYS A 506 2.63 -42.48 12.96
C LYS A 506 1.15 -42.52 13.39
N ARG A 507 0.29 -43.35 12.80
CA ARG A 507 -1.16 -43.11 12.84
C ARG A 507 -1.98 -43.70 13.99
N SER A 508 -2.93 -42.89 14.48
CA SER A 508 -4.22 -43.32 15.06
C SER A 508 -5.33 -43.25 13.98
N LYS A 509 -6.37 -44.08 14.11
CA LYS A 509 -7.39 -44.45 13.09
C LYS A 509 -8.24 -43.33 12.42
N LYS A 510 -8.00 -42.02 12.64
CA LYS A 510 -8.98 -40.95 12.29
C LYS A 510 -8.56 -39.88 11.26
N GLN A 511 -7.38 -39.93 10.63
CA GLN A 511 -7.02 -38.95 9.58
C GLN A 511 -6.54 -39.67 8.31
N ALA A 512 -6.66 -39.05 7.12
CA ALA A 512 -6.15 -39.54 5.82
C ALA A 512 -4.82 -38.83 5.47
N PRO A 513 -3.82 -39.49 4.84
CA PRO A 513 -2.46 -38.97 4.80
C PRO A 513 -2.37 -37.78 3.85
N PRO A 514 -1.50 -36.79 4.13
CA PRO A 514 -1.38 -35.64 3.26
C PRO A 514 -0.92 -36.12 1.87
N THR A 515 -1.65 -35.71 0.84
CA THR A 515 -1.29 -36.05 -0.54
C THR A 515 -0.13 -35.16 -1.03
N ARG A 516 0.59 -35.61 -2.07
CA ARG A 516 1.64 -34.81 -2.70
C ARG A 516 1.12 -33.45 -3.17
N ASP A 517 -0.06 -33.43 -3.77
CA ASP A 517 -0.67 -32.20 -4.26
C ASP A 517 -1.07 -31.25 -3.12
N GLU A 518 -1.54 -31.79 -1.98
CA GLU A 518 -1.82 -30.99 -0.78
C GLU A 518 -0.56 -30.33 -0.20
N LEU A 519 0.57 -31.05 -0.17
CA LEU A 519 1.84 -30.48 0.28
C LEU A 519 2.34 -29.42 -0.70
N LEU A 520 2.24 -29.64 -2.01
CA LEU A 520 2.69 -28.69 -3.03
C LEU A 520 1.74 -27.48 -3.20
N ALA A 521 0.49 -27.60 -2.78
CA ALA A 521 -0.48 -26.52 -2.77
C ALA A 521 -0.23 -25.47 -1.67
N GLU A 522 0.58 -25.80 -0.65
CA GLU A 522 0.99 -24.85 0.38
C GLU A 522 1.62 -23.59 -0.24
N THR A 523 1.22 -22.42 0.27
CA THR A 523 1.73 -21.13 -0.18
C THR A 523 2.46 -20.42 0.94
N LEU A 524 3.68 -19.95 0.64
CA LEU A 524 4.49 -19.17 1.55
C LEU A 524 4.29 -17.68 1.28
N SER A 525 4.04 -16.90 2.33
CA SER A 525 3.90 -15.44 2.25
C SER A 525 4.41 -14.81 3.54
N ALA A 526 5.44 -13.97 3.42
CA ALA A 526 6.07 -13.33 4.57
C ALA A 526 5.37 -12.02 4.94
N GLU A 527 4.93 -11.93 6.20
CA GLU A 527 4.35 -10.70 6.73
C GLU A 527 5.41 -9.77 7.32
N TYR A 528 5.47 -8.55 6.80
CA TYR A 528 6.40 -7.52 7.27
C TYR A 528 5.68 -6.43 8.08
N PRO A 529 6.33 -5.85 9.09
CA PRO A 529 5.75 -4.77 9.87
C PRO A 529 5.42 -3.56 8.97
N LYS A 530 4.19 -3.06 9.09
CA LYS A 530 3.70 -1.86 8.39
C LYS A 530 4.23 -0.57 9.05
N GLY A 531 4.27 0.53 8.29
CA GLY A 531 4.67 1.85 8.78
C GLY A 531 6.15 2.23 8.56
N ARG A 532 6.61 3.26 9.27
CA ARG A 532 7.99 3.78 9.19
C ARG A 532 8.78 3.49 10.46
N ALA A 533 10.07 3.25 10.30
CA ALA A 533 10.99 3.07 11.40
C ALA A 533 11.15 4.38 12.20
N PRO A 534 11.55 4.33 13.49
CA PRO A 534 11.74 5.52 14.31
C PRO A 534 12.98 6.34 13.93
N TYR A 535 13.98 5.70 13.30
CA TYR A 535 15.26 6.34 12.95
C TYR A 535 15.69 6.03 11.52
N ALA A 536 16.61 6.84 10.98
CA ALA A 536 17.19 6.64 9.65
C ALA A 536 18.10 5.40 9.63
N ARG A 537 18.30 4.83 8.44
CA ARG A 537 19.10 3.59 8.26
C ARG A 537 20.49 3.63 8.90
N PRO A 538 21.27 4.73 8.81
CA PRO A 538 22.58 4.77 9.46
C PRO A 538 22.49 4.63 10.98
N VAL A 539 21.53 5.31 11.61
CA VAL A 539 21.30 5.26 13.07
C VAL A 539 20.82 3.87 13.50
N LEU A 540 19.91 3.24 12.72
CA LEU A 540 19.45 1.87 13.01
C LEU A 540 20.60 0.85 12.97
N ARG A 541 21.52 0.99 11.98
CA ARG A 541 22.70 0.12 11.87
C ARG A 541 23.67 0.35 13.03
N GLN A 542 23.96 1.60 13.35
CA GLN A 542 24.84 1.95 14.46
C GLN A 542 24.29 1.41 15.79
N ALA A 543 23.00 1.60 16.07
CA ALA A 543 22.37 1.08 17.28
C ALA A 543 22.46 -0.45 17.38
N TYR A 544 22.28 -1.16 16.25
CA TYR A 544 22.47 -2.61 16.21
C TYR A 544 23.92 -2.98 16.53
N GLU A 545 24.90 -2.33 15.91
CA GLU A 545 26.33 -2.60 16.12
C GLU A 545 26.76 -2.35 17.57
N GLU A 546 26.34 -1.24 18.17
CA GLU A 546 26.60 -0.90 19.58
C GLU A 546 26.05 -1.99 20.50
N VAL A 547 24.79 -2.40 20.31
CA VAL A 547 24.21 -3.51 21.08
C VAL A 547 25.02 -4.80 20.90
N MET A 548 25.41 -5.15 19.67
CA MET A 548 26.15 -6.39 19.44
C MET A 548 27.57 -6.37 20.04
N GLN A 549 28.12 -5.18 20.31
CA GLN A 549 29.38 -5.00 21.05
C GLN A 549 29.20 -5.08 22.58
N GLY A 550 27.96 -5.17 23.07
CA GLY A 550 27.63 -5.19 24.50
C GLY A 550 27.32 -3.81 25.09
N TRP A 551 27.27 -2.77 24.25
CA TRP A 551 26.97 -1.41 24.66
C TRP A 551 25.47 -1.13 24.71
N ASP A 552 25.06 -0.13 25.51
CA ASP A 552 23.70 0.41 25.49
C ASP A 552 23.65 1.62 24.56
N PRO A 553 22.90 1.57 23.44
CA PRO A 553 22.83 2.66 22.48
C PRO A 553 22.15 3.92 23.04
N ARG A 554 21.50 3.85 24.21
CA ARG A 554 20.88 4.99 24.89
C ARG A 554 21.76 5.61 25.98
N ALA A 555 22.87 4.96 26.32
CA ALA A 555 23.68 5.39 27.44
C ALA A 555 24.39 6.72 27.15
N GLU A 556 24.48 7.54 28.19
CA GLU A 556 25.41 8.66 28.23
C GLU A 556 26.86 8.16 28.19
N LYS A 557 27.80 9.09 27.93
CA LYS A 557 29.22 8.76 27.89
C LYS A 557 29.69 8.24 29.25
N ARG A 558 30.31 7.07 29.28
CA ARG A 558 30.95 6.46 30.46
C ARG A 558 32.44 6.22 30.19
N ALA A 559 33.19 5.80 31.21
CA ALA A 559 34.62 5.52 31.07
C ALA A 559 34.89 4.31 30.14
N ASP A 560 33.97 3.35 30.12
CA ASP A 560 34.00 2.07 29.42
C ASP A 560 33.17 2.06 28.13
N GLN A 561 32.41 3.11 27.86
CA GLN A 561 31.54 3.22 26.68
C GLN A 561 31.46 4.66 26.14
N PRO A 562 31.63 4.88 24.82
CA PRO A 562 31.27 6.16 24.21
C PRO A 562 29.76 6.43 24.35
N ARG A 563 29.37 7.70 24.18
CA ARG A 563 27.96 8.10 24.15
C ARG A 563 27.24 7.30 23.06
N GLY A 564 26.17 6.60 23.43
CA GLY A 564 25.38 5.78 22.51
C GLY A 564 24.67 6.62 21.46
N CYS A 565 24.41 6.03 20.29
CA CYS A 565 23.87 6.77 19.14
C CYS A 565 22.42 7.25 19.31
N LEU A 566 21.69 6.74 20.31
CA LEU A 566 20.32 7.10 20.66
C LEU A 566 20.22 7.91 21.96
N CYS A 567 21.36 8.27 22.56
CA CYS A 567 21.39 9.13 23.74
C CYS A 567 20.68 10.46 23.43
N GLN A 568 19.68 10.82 24.23
CA GLN A 568 18.95 12.09 24.05
C GLN A 568 19.78 13.25 24.63
N THR A 569 20.44 14.02 23.77
CA THR A 569 21.14 15.25 24.17
C THR A 569 20.21 16.45 24.12
N ASP A 570 20.55 17.54 24.81
CA ASP A 570 19.77 18.77 24.74
C ASP A 570 19.77 19.36 23.32
N GLU A 571 20.87 19.21 22.57
CA GLU A 571 20.92 19.60 21.14
C GLU A 571 19.92 18.79 20.29
N LEU A 572 19.68 17.53 20.63
CA LEU A 572 18.68 16.69 19.95
C LEU A 572 17.25 17.06 20.35
N LYS A 573 17.03 17.52 21.59
CA LYS A 573 15.73 18.06 22.03
C LYS A 573 15.44 19.39 21.35
N GLU A 574 16.43 20.28 21.26
CA GLU A 574 16.33 21.55 20.54
C GLU A 574 16.11 21.37 19.05
N ALA A 575 16.71 20.34 18.43
CA ALA A 575 16.47 20.02 17.02
C ALA A 575 15.11 19.35 16.75
N GLN A 576 14.39 18.92 17.80
CA GLN A 576 13.04 18.35 17.72
C GLN A 576 11.93 19.39 17.93
N LEU A 577 12.27 20.53 18.55
CA LEU A 577 11.43 21.73 18.63
C LEU A 577 11.54 22.55 17.33
#